data_AF-A0A392UJP9-F1
#
_entry.id   AF-A0A392UJP9-F1
#
_cell.length_a   1.000
_cell.length_b   1.000
_cell.length_c   1.000
_cell.angle_alpha   90.00
_cell.angle_beta   90.00
_cell.angle_gamma   90.00
#
_symmetry.space_group_name_H-M   'P 1'
#
loop_
_entity.id
_entity.type
_entity.pdbx_description
1 polymer ?
#
loop_
_entity_poly.entity_id
_entity_poly.type
_entity_poly.pdbx_seq_one_letter_code
_entity_poly.pdbx_strand_id
1 'polypeptide(L)' 'MSVLVNGSPTEDFAVGKGLRQGDPLSPFLFLIVAEGLTRLMQKAIDNGNYHGFKVRDDLQFHTLQ' A
#
# COMPACT_ATOMS: atom_id res chain seq x y z
N MET A 1 -8.62 0.19 20.58
CA MET A 1 -7.26 0.73 20.71
C MET A 1 -7.43 2.13 21.26
N SER A 2 -6.82 2.44 22.39
CA SER A 2 -6.86 3.77 23.00
C SER A 2 -5.48 4.42 22.92
N VAL A 3 -5.43 5.75 22.94
CA VAL A 3 -4.18 6.51 23.05
C VAL A 3 -4.18 7.25 24.38
N LEU A 4 -3.00 7.46 24.97
CA LEU A 4 -2.89 8.26 26.18
C LEU A 4 -2.81 9.75 25.81
N VAL A 5 -3.68 10.56 26.37
CA VAL A 5 -3.63 12.02 26.31
C VAL A 5 -3.39 12.53 27.72
N ASN A 6 -2.23 13.16 27.93
CA ASN A 6 -1.78 13.61 29.26
C ASN A 6 -1.77 12.48 30.32
N GLY A 7 -1.45 11.25 29.91
CA GLY A 7 -1.39 10.08 30.80
C GLY A 7 -2.73 9.38 31.03
N SER A 8 -3.85 9.96 30.59
CA SER A 8 -5.17 9.34 30.67
C SER A 8 -5.56 8.68 29.34
N PRO A 9 -6.12 7.46 29.36
CA PRO A 9 -6.57 6.81 28.13
C PRO A 9 -7.77 7.54 27.51
N THR A 10 -7.77 7.66 26.18
CA THR A 10 -8.96 8.03 25.41
C THR A 10 -9.95 6.89 25.37
N GLU A 11 -11.16 7.18 24.88
CA GLU A 11 -12.06 6.12 24.43
C GLU A 11 -11.39 5.25 23.36
N ASP A 12 -11.84 4.00 23.29
CA ASP A 12 -11.39 3.06 22.28
C ASP A 12 -11.91 3.47 20.91
N PHE A 13 -11.01 3.47 19.92
CA PHE A 13 -11.37 3.62 18.53
C PHE A 13 -11.06 2.34 17.74
N ALA A 14 -11.84 2.12 16.68
CA ALA A 14 -11.59 1.08 15.70
C ALA A 14 -10.45 1.53 14.77
N VAL A 15 -9.45 0.66 14.60
CA VAL A 15 -8.37 0.91 13.65
C VAL A 15 -8.91 0.69 12.23
N GLY A 16 -8.76 1.70 11.38
CA GLY A 16 -9.12 1.62 9.96
C GLY A 16 -8.10 0.83 9.13
N LYS A 17 -8.29 0.81 7.81
CA LYS A 17 -7.29 0.26 6.89
C LYS A 17 -6.06 1.17 6.86
N GLY A 18 -4.88 0.61 7.08
CA GLY A 18 -3.61 1.33 6.96
C GLY A 18 -2.60 0.93 8.04
N LEU A 19 -1.36 1.38 7.85
CA LEU A 19 -0.31 1.27 8.85
C LEU A 19 -0.20 2.58 9.63
N ARG A 20 0.19 2.48 10.90
CA ARG A 20 0.35 3.65 11.76
C ARG A 20 1.56 4.46 11.30
N GLN A 21 1.34 5.66 10.77
CA GLN A 21 2.44 6.58 10.46
C GLN A 21 3.20 6.96 11.75
N GLY A 22 4.52 7.07 11.65
CA GLY A 22 5.39 7.34 12.80
C GLY A 22 5.65 6.14 13.71
N ASP A 23 5.02 4.98 13.45
CA ASP A 23 5.43 3.73 14.09
C ASP A 23 6.71 3.21 13.41
N PRO A 24 7.80 2.97 14.17
CA PRO A 24 9.06 2.51 13.60
C PRO A 24 8.97 1.15 12.87
N LEU A 25 7.91 0.35 13.11
CA LEU A 25 7.71 -0.93 12.43
C LEU A 25 6.94 -0.82 11.10
N SER A 26 6.17 0.25 10.89
CA SER A 26 5.34 0.43 9.70
C SER A 26 6.13 0.32 8.37
N PRO A 27 7.36 0.87 8.23
CA PRO A 27 8.13 0.69 7.00
C PRO A 27 8.43 -0.78 6.66
N PHE A 28 8.75 -1.59 7.66
CA PHE A 28 9.03 -3.02 7.46
C PHE A 28 7.77 -3.79 7.05
N LEU A 29 6.65 -3.51 7.71
CA LEU A 29 5.36 -4.13 7.37
C LEU A 29 4.93 -3.78 5.95
N PHE A 30 5.16 -2.54 5.50
CA PHE A 30 4.90 -2.13 4.13
C PHE A 30 5.72 -2.96 3.12
N LEU A 31 7.03 -3.12 3.37
CA LEU A 31 7.91 -3.89 2.48
C LEU A 31 7.50 -5.37 2.38
N ILE A 32 7.11 -5.99 3.49
CA ILE A 32 6.65 -7.39 3.50
C ILE A 32 5.40 -7.55 2.61
N VAL A 33 4.44 -6.65 2.74
CA VAL A 33 3.22 -6.68 1.92
C VAL A 33 3.54 -6.40 0.45
N ALA A 34 4.40 -5.42 0.17
CA ALA A 34 4.80 -5.07 -1.19
C ALA A 34 5.51 -6.25 -1.89
N GLU A 35 6.45 -6.91 -1.21
CA GLU A 35 7.14 -8.10 -1.72
C GLU A 35 6.16 -9.25 -1.98
N GLY A 36 5.24 -9.51 -1.03
CA GLY A 36 4.19 -10.52 -1.20
C GLY A 36 3.30 -10.23 -2.41
N LEU A 37 2.87 -8.97 -2.57
CA LEU A 37 2.07 -8.53 -3.71
C LEU A 37 2.82 -8.72 -5.03
N THR A 38 4.10 -8.33 -5.10
CA THR A 38 4.94 -8.52 -6.29
C THR A 38 5.00 -9.98 -6.71
N ARG A 39 5.21 -10.91 -5.76
CA ARG A 39 5.23 -12.35 -6.05
C ARG A 39 3.89 -12.88 -6.51
N LEU A 40 2.79 -12.41 -5.91
CA LEU A 40 1.44 -12.79 -6.34
C LEU A 40 1.14 -12.30 -7.75
N MET A 41 1.56 -11.08 -8.09
CA MET A 41 1.43 -10.53 -9.43
C MET A 41 2.25 -11.32 -10.45
N GLN A 42 3.49 -11.69 -10.10
CA GLN A 42 4.32 -12.53 -10.97
C GLN A 42 3.65 -13.88 -11.24
N LYS A 43 3.14 -14.54 -10.19
CA LYS A 43 2.40 -15.80 -10.35
C LYS A 43 1.14 -15.64 -11.20
N ALA A 44 0.44 -14.51 -11.09
CA ALA A 44 -0.72 -14.24 -11.93
C ALA A 44 -0.34 -14.09 -13.41
N ILE A 45 0.82 -13.47 -13.71
CA ILE A 45 1.37 -13.39 -15.07
C ILE A 45 1.76 -14.77 -15.58
N ASP A 46 2.50 -15.55 -14.78
CA ASP A 46 2.97 -16.88 -15.17
C ASP A 46 1.81 -17.85 -15.44
N ASN A 47 0.69 -17.68 -14.72
CA ASN A 47 -0.53 -18.45 -14.91
C ASN A 47 -1.40 -17.94 -16.08
N GLY A 48 -1.03 -16.85 -16.75
CA GLY A 48 -1.85 -16.22 -17.79
C GLY A 48 -3.11 -15.52 -17.28
N ASN A 49 -3.24 -15.29 -15.96
CA ASN A 49 -4.35 -14.55 -15.37
C ASN A 49 -4.20 -13.03 -15.53
N TYR A 50 -2.98 -12.56 -15.79
CA TYR A 50 -2.68 -11.15 -15.98
C TYR A 50 -1.76 -10.95 -17.19
N HIS A 51 -2.11 -9.99 -18.04
CA HIS A 51 -1.33 -9.62 -19.22
C HIS A 51 -0.99 -8.14 -19.17
N GLY A 52 0.29 -7.80 -19.40
CA GLY A 52 0.71 -6.41 -19.51
C GLY A 52 0.12 -5.73 -20.76
N PHE A 53 -0.04 -4.42 -20.70
CA PHE A 53 -0.42 -3.60 -21.85
C PHE A 53 0.73 -2.66 -22.22
N LYS A 54 1.11 -2.62 -23.51
CA LYS A 54 2.13 -1.70 -24.00
C LYS A 54 1.49 -0.36 -24.33
N VAL A 55 1.86 0.65 -23.58
CA VAL A 55 1.53 2.05 -23.89
C VAL A 55 2.34 2.46 -25.12
N ARG A 56 1.69 3.12 -26.09
CA ARG A 56 2.40 3.60 -27.29
C ARG A 56 3.25 4.83 -26.95
N ASP A 57 4.40 4.94 -27.60
CA ASP A 57 5.37 6.02 -27.36
C ASP A 57 4.90 7.39 -27.88
N ASP A 58 3.80 7.45 -28.66
CA ASP A 58 3.23 8.66 -29.26
C ASP A 58 2.11 9.31 -28.42
N LEU A 59 1.87 8.83 -27.20
CA LEU A 59 0.89 9.41 -26.28
C LEU A 59 1.35 10.78 -25.76
N GLN A 60 0.90 11.83 -26.42
CA GLN A 60 1.05 13.22 -25.97
C GLN A 60 0.04 13.51 -24.86
N PHE A 61 0.51 13.58 -23.61
CA PHE A 61 -0.32 14.02 -22.49
C PHE A 61 -0.39 15.55 -22.49
N HIS A 62 -1.44 16.10 -23.09
CA HIS A 62 -1.62 17.55 -23.27
C HIS A 62 -2.17 18.29 -22.04
N THR A 63 -2.19 17.67 -20.86
CA THR A 63 -2.94 18.19 -19.71
C THR A 63 -2.08 18.27 -18.47
N LEU A 64 -1.00 19.06 -18.51
CA LEU A 64 -0.39 19.75 -17.37
C LEU A 64 0.47 20.92 -17.89
N GLN A 65 -0.18 21.94 -18.46
CA GLN A 65 0.36 23.30 -18.52
C GLN A 65 -0.50 24.21 -17.65
#